data_AF-C4ZCK6-F1
#
_entry.id   AF-C4ZCK6-F1
#
_cell.length_a   1.000
_cell.length_b   1.000
_cell.length_c   1.000
_cell.angle_alpha   90.00
_cell.angle_beta   90.00
_cell.angle_gamma   90.00
#
_symmetry.space_group_name_H-M   'P 1'
#
loop_
_entity.id
_entity.type
_entity.pdbx_description
1 polymer ?
#
loop_
_entity_poly.entity_id
_entity_poly.type
_entity_poly.pdbx_seq_one_letter_code
_entity_poly.pdbx_strand_id
1 'polypeptide(L)'
;MIAYAIIYKNYFKEDMKMAAGQIRMTPDTMRERAGEYRTEADNVQSVIDKMDRLLETLLTEWEGSASEAYANKFAELRPSFVKGKELIDDIAAALDKTAEAVESTDTQIANQFSM
;
A
#
# COMPACT_ATOMS: atom_id res chain seq x y z
N MET A 1 -7.26 -13.68 14.89
CA MET A 1 -6.51 -13.82 13.63
C MET A 1 -7.42 -14.25 12.47
N ILE A 2 -8.16 -15.36 12.56
CA ILE A 2 -9.03 -15.86 11.46
C ILE A 2 -10.17 -14.89 11.10
N ALA A 3 -10.80 -14.24 12.08
CA ALA A 3 -11.90 -13.29 11.84
C ALA A 3 -11.48 -12.03 11.06
N TYR A 4 -10.27 -11.51 11.30
CA TYR A 4 -9.77 -10.30 10.63
C TYR A 4 -9.53 -10.53 9.13
N ALA A 5 -8.95 -11.70 8.77
CA ALA A 5 -8.74 -12.10 7.38
C ALA A 5 -10.05 -12.33 6.62
N ILE A 6 -11.09 -12.86 7.30
CA ILE A 6 -12.43 -13.07 6.70
C ILE A 6 -13.11 -11.73 6.43
N ILE A 7 -13.01 -10.79 7.37
CA ILE A 7 -13.56 -9.44 7.23
C ILE A 7 -12.90 -8.74 6.03
N TYR A 8 -11.56 -8.69 5.96
CA TYR A 8 -10.84 -8.08 4.83
C TYR A 8 -11.21 -8.69 3.47
N LYS A 9 -11.31 -10.01 3.41
CA LYS A 9 -11.65 -10.72 2.17
C LYS A 9 -13.09 -10.47 1.70
N ASN A 10 -14.00 -10.21 2.64
CA ASN A 10 -15.39 -9.87 2.36
C ASN A 10 -15.55 -8.40 1.94
N TYR A 11 -14.86 -7.46 2.59
CA TYR A 11 -14.81 -6.06 2.16
C TYR A 11 -14.29 -5.94 0.72
N PHE A 12 -13.16 -6.58 0.40
CA PHE A 12 -12.58 -6.56 -0.94
C PHE A 12 -13.52 -7.15 -2.01
N LYS A 13 -14.26 -8.22 -1.68
CA LYS A 13 -15.22 -8.85 -2.61
C LYS A 13 -16.46 -7.99 -2.87
N GLU A 14 -16.99 -7.36 -1.84
CA GLU A 14 -18.16 -6.47 -1.95
C GLU A 14 -17.79 -5.21 -2.73
N ASP A 15 -16.60 -4.63 -2.49
CA ASP A 15 -16.07 -3.49 -3.24
C ASP A 15 -15.81 -3.84 -4.72
N MET A 16 -15.35 -5.06 -5.01
CA MET A 16 -15.23 -5.58 -6.39
C MET A 16 -16.58 -5.75 -7.10
N LYS A 17 -17.64 -6.14 -6.38
CA LYS A 17 -19.00 -6.23 -6.94
C LYS A 17 -19.60 -4.85 -7.22
N MET A 18 -19.31 -3.87 -6.38
CA MET A 18 -19.70 -2.47 -6.57
C MET A 18 -18.93 -1.80 -7.72
N ALA A 19 -17.66 -2.18 -7.90
CA ALA A 19 -16.77 -1.68 -8.96
C ALA A 19 -17.27 -1.94 -10.39
N ALA A 20 -17.85 -3.11 -10.66
CA ALA A 20 -18.39 -3.46 -11.97
C ALA A 20 -19.54 -2.54 -12.43
N GLY A 21 -20.15 -1.76 -11.52
CA GLY A 21 -21.22 -0.81 -11.84
C GLY A 21 -20.81 0.67 -11.90
N GLN A 22 -19.59 1.06 -11.48
CA GLN A 22 -19.27 2.50 -11.41
C GLN A 22 -17.79 2.88 -11.29
N ILE A 23 -16.82 2.04 -11.66
CA ILE A 23 -15.45 2.56 -11.80
C ILE A 23 -15.37 3.50 -13.01
N ARG A 24 -15.28 4.81 -12.75
CA ARG A 24 -15.13 5.87 -13.77
C ARG A 24 -13.71 5.96 -14.34
N MET A 25 -12.80 5.07 -13.94
CA MET A 25 -11.38 5.13 -14.26
C MET A 25 -11.04 4.05 -15.29
N THR A 26 -10.25 4.39 -16.31
CA THR A 26 -9.76 3.41 -17.29
C THR A 26 -8.67 2.53 -16.68
N PRO A 27 -8.41 1.33 -17.23
CA PRO A 27 -7.29 0.48 -16.82
C PRO A 27 -5.93 1.20 -16.84
N ASP A 28 -5.70 2.04 -17.85
CA ASP A 28 -4.47 2.84 -17.95
C ASP A 28 -4.33 3.82 -16.79
N THR A 29 -5.40 4.54 -16.44
CA THR A 29 -5.36 5.46 -15.29
C THR A 29 -5.18 4.69 -13.97
N MET A 30 -5.73 3.47 -13.83
CA MET A 30 -5.46 2.64 -12.64
C MET A 30 -3.98 2.31 -12.49
N ARG A 31 -3.31 1.91 -13.58
CA ARG A 31 -1.88 1.59 -13.57
C ARG A 31 -1.01 2.82 -13.31
N GLU A 32 -1.39 3.96 -13.86
CA GLU A 32 -0.75 5.25 -13.57
C GLU A 32 -0.81 5.54 -12.05
N ARG A 33 -2.01 5.48 -11.46
CA ARG A 33 -2.19 5.66 -10.02
C ARG A 33 -1.43 4.62 -9.21
N ALA A 34 -1.41 3.35 -9.62
CA ALA A 34 -0.61 2.32 -8.96
C ALA A 34 0.89 2.68 -8.94
N GLY A 35 1.40 3.27 -10.03
CA GLY A 35 2.76 3.81 -10.09
C GLY A 35 3.03 4.95 -9.11
N GLU A 36 2.08 5.87 -8.96
CA GLU A 36 2.15 6.95 -7.95
C GLU A 36 2.19 6.38 -6.53
N TYR A 37 1.32 5.42 -6.19
CA TYR A 37 1.33 4.76 -4.89
C TYR A 37 2.66 4.05 -4.61
N ARG A 38 3.24 3.31 -5.57
CA ARG A 38 4.56 2.69 -5.40
C ARG A 38 5.65 3.73 -5.12
N THR A 39 5.61 4.87 -5.81
CA THR A 39 6.56 5.97 -5.57
C THR A 39 6.46 6.50 -4.14
N GLU A 40 5.24 6.66 -3.62
CA GLU A 40 5.06 7.09 -2.24
C GLU A 40 5.45 6.02 -1.21
N ALA A 41 5.28 4.73 -1.53
CA ALA A 41 5.77 3.64 -0.68
C ALA A 41 7.30 3.68 -0.57
N ASP A 42 8.01 3.93 -1.67
CA ASP A 42 9.47 4.09 -1.70
C ASP A 42 9.93 5.34 -0.92
N ASN A 43 9.17 6.44 -0.99
CA ASN A 43 9.42 7.63 -0.18
C ASN A 43 9.29 7.33 1.33
N VAL A 44 8.25 6.60 1.75
CA VAL A 44 8.07 6.20 3.15
C VAL A 44 9.20 5.26 3.59
N GLN A 45 9.59 4.29 2.75
CA GLN A 45 10.73 3.43 3.04
C GLN A 45 12.01 4.25 3.25
N SER A 46 12.26 5.23 2.38
CA SER A 46 13.42 6.13 2.49
C SER A 46 13.41 6.94 3.80
N VAL A 47 12.23 7.36 4.27
CA VAL A 47 12.08 8.03 5.57
C VAL A 47 12.44 7.09 6.71
N ILE A 48 11.94 5.84 6.70
CA ILE A 48 12.26 4.84 7.73
C ILE A 48 13.77 4.62 7.81
N ASP A 49 14.42 4.37 6.67
CA ASP A 49 15.86 4.09 6.60
C ASP A 49 16.71 5.30 7.00
N LYS A 50 16.24 6.52 6.72
CA LYS A 50 16.90 7.75 7.15
C LYS A 50 16.78 7.93 8.66
N MET A 51 15.60 7.65 9.23
CA MET A 51 15.39 7.73 10.68
C MET A 51 16.22 6.70 11.44
N ASP A 52 16.33 5.47 10.93
CA ASP A 52 17.20 4.42 11.50
C ASP A 52 18.65 4.94 11.60
N ARG A 53 19.22 5.46 10.51
CA ARG A 53 20.60 6.00 10.48
C ARG A 53 20.81 7.22 11.38
N LEU A 54 19.84 8.13 11.43
CA LEU A 54 19.90 9.30 12.31
C LEU A 54 19.87 8.89 13.78
N LEU A 55 19.06 7.89 14.13
CA LEU A 55 19.01 7.37 15.49
C LEU A 55 20.33 6.71 15.90
N GLU A 56 20.92 5.89 15.02
CA GLU A 56 22.23 5.29 15.26
C GLU A 56 23.29 6.37 15.53
N THR A 57 23.35 7.39 14.68
CA THR A 57 24.27 8.53 14.85
C THR A 57 24.03 9.25 16.18
N LEU A 58 22.76 9.56 16.49
CA LEU A 58 22.37 10.24 17.73
C LEU A 58 22.83 9.48 18.98
N LEU A 59 22.69 8.15 18.98
CA LEU A 59 23.09 7.32 20.11
C LEU A 59 24.62 7.24 20.28
N THR A 60 25.41 7.51 19.23
CA THR A 60 26.87 7.64 19.34
C THR A 60 27.33 9.01 19.82
N GLU A 61 26.61 10.07 19.44
CA GLU A 61 26.99 11.46 19.76
C GLU A 61 26.45 11.91 21.13
N TRP A 62 25.32 11.35 21.55
CA TRP A 62 24.64 11.73 22.78
C TRP A 62 24.44 10.54 23.71
N GLU A 63 25.36 10.41 24.68
CA GLU A 63 25.25 9.45 25.76
C GLU A 63 24.30 9.98 26.87
N GLY A 64 23.28 9.20 27.23
CA GLY A 64 22.42 9.50 28.37
C GLY A 64 20.97 9.00 28.25
N SER A 65 20.23 9.07 29.36
CA SER A 65 18.85 8.56 29.46
C SER A 65 17.85 9.21 28.49
N ALA A 66 18.14 10.43 28.01
CA ALA A 66 17.27 11.14 27.07
C ALA A 66 17.34 10.55 25.65
N SER A 67 18.54 10.17 25.16
CA SER A 67 18.71 9.56 23.84
C SER A 67 18.16 8.13 23.82
N GLU A 68 18.35 7.38 24.92
CA GLU A 68 17.71 6.07 25.13
C GLU A 68 16.18 6.15 25.09
N ALA A 69 15.57 7.15 25.74
CA ALA A 69 14.12 7.33 25.71
C ALA A 69 13.59 7.62 24.30
N TYR A 70 14.33 8.41 23.51
CA TYR A 70 13.98 8.67 22.11
C TYR A 70 14.12 7.40 21.25
N ALA A 71 15.20 6.63 21.43
CA ALA A 71 15.39 5.35 20.73
C ALA A 71 14.26 4.37 21.00
N ASN A 72 13.87 4.23 22.28
CA ASN A 72 12.75 3.39 22.68
C ASN A 72 11.44 3.85 22.02
N LYS A 73 11.19 5.16 21.98
CA LYS A 73 9.98 5.69 21.35
C LYS A 73 9.96 5.44 19.85
N PHE A 74 11.09 5.61 19.17
CA PHE A 74 11.18 5.32 17.75
C PHE A 74 11.00 3.82 17.46
N ALA A 75 11.61 2.94 18.25
CA ALA A 75 11.45 1.49 18.11
C ALA A 75 9.98 1.05 18.27
N GLU A 76 9.21 1.70 19.16
CA GLU A 76 7.77 1.47 19.32
C GLU A 76 6.96 1.91 18.09
N LEU A 77 7.32 3.04 17.48
CA LEU A 77 6.58 3.63 16.37
C LEU A 77 6.98 3.08 15.00
N ARG A 78 8.22 2.63 14.83
CA ARG A 78 8.78 2.12 13.56
C ARG A 78 7.87 1.08 12.88
N PRO A 79 7.29 0.08 13.59
CA PRO A 79 6.36 -0.87 12.97
C PRO A 79 5.13 -0.22 12.33
N SER A 80 4.65 0.92 12.85
CA SER A 80 3.50 1.64 12.29
C SER A 80 3.85 2.33 10.97
N PHE A 81 5.07 2.85 10.82
CA PHE A 81 5.56 3.37 9.54
C PHE A 81 5.69 2.26 8.50
N VAL A 82 6.23 1.09 8.90
CA VAL A 82 6.32 -0.08 8.03
C VAL A 82 4.93 -0.53 7.57
N LYS A 83 3.96 -0.64 8.49
CA LYS A 83 2.56 -0.95 8.14
C LYS A 83 1.92 0.10 7.24
N GLY A 84 2.25 1.38 7.44
CA GLY A 84 1.81 2.46 6.56
C GLY A 84 2.33 2.27 5.14
N LYS A 85 3.61 1.93 4.98
CA LYS A 85 4.24 1.60 3.69
C LYS A 85 3.60 0.37 3.04
N GLU A 86 3.38 -0.71 3.81
CA GLU A 86 2.69 -1.92 3.33
C GLU A 86 1.27 -1.63 2.84
N LEU A 87 0.51 -0.77 3.53
CA LEU A 87 -0.82 -0.36 3.08
C LEU A 87 -0.77 0.38 1.73
N ILE A 88 0.23 1.24 1.53
CA ILE A 88 0.41 1.99 0.28
C ILE A 88 0.73 1.01 -0.87
N ASP A 89 1.59 0.01 -0.63
CA ASP A 89 1.87 -1.07 -1.59
C ASP A 89 0.63 -1.90 -1.92
N ASP A 90 -0.18 -2.24 -0.90
CA ASP A 90 -1.40 -3.02 -1.07
C ASP A 90 -2.43 -2.27 -1.94
N ILE A 91 -2.51 -0.94 -1.81
CA ILE A 91 -3.36 -0.11 -2.67
C ILE A 91 -2.86 -0.14 -4.11
N ALA A 92 -1.55 -0.02 -4.34
CA ALA A 92 -0.98 -0.13 -5.69
C ALA A 92 -1.32 -1.49 -6.33
N ALA A 93 -1.13 -2.58 -5.59
CA ALA A 93 -1.44 -3.94 -6.06
C ALA A 93 -2.94 -4.15 -6.32
N ALA A 94 -3.82 -3.52 -5.54
CA ALA A 94 -5.26 -3.58 -5.77
C ALA A 94 -5.66 -2.84 -7.05
N LEU A 95 -5.02 -1.70 -7.35
CA LEU A 95 -5.24 -0.94 -8.58
C LEU A 95 -4.82 -1.73 -9.82
N ASP A 96 -3.64 -2.37 -9.81
CA ASP A 96 -3.19 -3.21 -10.93
C ASP A 96 -4.18 -4.36 -11.20
N LYS A 97 -4.58 -5.09 -10.15
CA LYS A 97 -5.52 -6.21 -10.27
C LYS A 97 -6.87 -5.77 -10.81
N THR A 98 -7.31 -4.58 -10.43
CA THR A 98 -8.58 -4.01 -10.93
C THR A 98 -8.45 -3.64 -12.41
N ALA A 99 -7.31 -3.08 -12.83
CA ALA A 99 -7.05 -2.77 -14.23
C ALA A 99 -7.08 -4.04 -15.10
N GLU A 100 -6.41 -5.10 -14.65
CA GLU A 100 -6.41 -6.42 -15.31
C GLU A 100 -7.82 -7.01 -15.42
N ALA A 101 -8.61 -6.93 -14.34
CA ALA A 101 -9.97 -7.45 -14.31
C ALA A 101 -10.88 -6.71 -15.31
N VAL A 102 -10.79 -5.37 -15.36
CA VAL A 102 -11.59 -4.55 -16.28
C VAL A 102 -11.23 -4.85 -17.74
N GLU A 103 -9.94 -4.89 -18.10
CA GLU A 103 -9.52 -5.21 -19.48
C GLU A 103 -9.93 -6.62 -19.91
N SER A 104 -9.82 -7.58 -19.00
CA SER A 104 -10.28 -8.95 -19.27
C SER A 104 -11.78 -8.99 -19.53
N THR A 105 -12.57 -8.25 -18.74
CA THR A 105 -14.02 -8.15 -18.95
C THR A 105 -14.33 -7.48 -20.28
N ASP A 106 -13.68 -6.37 -20.63
CA ASP A 106 -13.90 -5.67 -21.90
C ASP A 106 -13.56 -6.55 -23.11
N THR A 107 -12.44 -7.29 -23.05
CA THR A 107 -12.03 -8.22 -24.10
C THR A 107 -13.04 -9.36 -24.27
N GLN A 108 -13.55 -9.91 -23.16
CA GLN A 108 -14.58 -10.95 -23.19
C GLN A 108 -15.88 -10.46 -23.83
N ILE A 109 -16.32 -9.25 -23.49
CA ILE A 109 -17.52 -8.63 -24.06
C ILE A 109 -17.31 -8.38 -25.56
N ALA A 110 -16.17 -7.81 -25.97
CA ALA A 110 -15.85 -7.58 -27.38
C ALA A 110 -15.90 -8.88 -28.21
N ASN A 111 -15.35 -9.96 -27.69
CA ASN A 111 -15.37 -11.27 -28.35
C ASN A 111 -16.80 -11.82 -28.53
N GLN A 112 -17.71 -11.58 -27.58
CA GLN A 112 -19.11 -11.99 -27.68
C GLN A 112 -19.87 -11.24 -28.78
N PHE A 113 -19.54 -9.97 -29.04
CA PHE A 113 -20.18 -9.18 -30.10
C PHE A 113 -19.56 -9.42 -31.49
N SER A 114 -18.35 -9.99 -31.56
CA SER A 114 -17.69 -10.35 -32.81
C SER A 114 -18.12 -11.70 -33.41
N MET A 115 -18.98 -12.46 -32.70
CA MET A 115 -19.64 -13.68 -33.19
C MET A 115 -21.05 -13.38 -33.69
#